data_AF-A0A2P8VTD3-F1
#
_entry.id   AF-A0A2P8VTD3-F1
#
_cell.length_a   1.000
_cell.length_b   1.000
_cell.length_c   1.000
_cell.angle_alpha   90.00
_cell.angle_beta   90.00
_cell.angle_gamma   90.00
#
_symmetry.space_group_name_H-M   'P 1'
#
loop_
_entity.id
_entity.type
_entity.pdbx_description
1 polymer ?
#
loop_
_entity_poly.entity_id
_entity_poly.type
_entity_poly.pdbx_seq_one_letter_code
_entity_poly.pdbx_strand_id
1 'polypeptide(L)'
;MLSSSKTKTATLSTTYRVKGWVQRQIKRDWVKLSLAGLWLSFVAAHVATDSLPTQLLERRLQTLFFEIRGPAVTPNDIIILAMDDESFGQAEYYRTDPEQYSHLAPLAGTPWQRQAHAIAIERLLEAGARAVALDILMFSQSSYGPADDQALADVLARYGDRVVLATTIGDAEMRQGEMVRPTPPFPPFLDTSVHIG
;
A
#
# COMPACT_ATOMS: atom_id res chain seq x y z
N MET A 1 37.41 -39.57 -88.28
CA MET A 1 38.24 -39.46 -87.06
C MET A 1 37.35 -38.94 -85.94
N LEU A 2 37.17 -39.73 -84.89
CA LEU A 2 36.29 -39.50 -83.74
C LEU A 2 37.06 -38.87 -82.56
N SER A 3 36.29 -38.27 -81.65
CA SER A 3 36.57 -38.03 -80.21
C SER A 3 37.30 -36.72 -79.88
N SER A 4 36.96 -35.93 -78.84
CA SER A 4 36.19 -36.20 -77.61
C SER A 4 35.70 -34.88 -77.01
N SER A 5 34.41 -34.75 -76.68
CA SER A 5 33.89 -33.63 -75.87
C SER A 5 34.01 -33.98 -74.39
N LYS A 6 34.79 -33.22 -73.62
CA LYS A 6 34.89 -33.38 -72.16
C LYS A 6 33.64 -32.84 -71.46
N THR A 7 32.73 -33.73 -71.11
CA THR A 7 31.60 -33.43 -70.21
C THR A 7 32.13 -33.37 -68.77
N LYS A 8 32.01 -32.21 -68.11
CA LYS A 8 32.30 -32.08 -66.67
C LYS A 8 31.09 -32.55 -65.87
N THR A 9 31.13 -33.77 -65.37
CA THR A 9 30.12 -34.31 -64.44
C THR A 9 30.34 -33.71 -63.06
N ALA A 10 29.47 -32.78 -62.63
CA ALA A 10 29.44 -32.27 -61.27
C ALA A 10 28.72 -33.29 -60.37
N THR A 11 29.46 -34.00 -59.52
CA THR A 11 28.90 -34.84 -58.47
C THR A 11 28.40 -33.96 -57.32
N LEU A 12 27.08 -33.80 -57.20
CA LEU A 12 26.45 -33.19 -56.02
C LEU A 12 26.56 -34.17 -54.84
N SER A 13 27.50 -33.94 -53.93
CA SER A 13 27.59 -34.69 -52.68
C SER A 13 26.45 -34.27 -51.74
N THR A 14 25.40 -35.09 -51.68
CA THR A 14 24.23 -34.91 -50.80
C THR A 14 24.62 -34.70 -49.32
N THR A 15 25.76 -35.27 -48.91
CA THR A 15 26.33 -35.19 -47.56
C THR A 15 26.67 -33.77 -47.11
N TYR A 16 27.11 -32.89 -48.02
CA TYR A 16 27.43 -31.49 -47.68
C TYR A 16 26.16 -30.66 -47.39
N ARG A 17 25.07 -30.89 -48.13
CA ARG A 17 23.80 -30.18 -47.92
C ARG A 17 23.12 -30.57 -46.61
N VAL A 18 23.15 -31.85 -46.24
CA VAL A 18 22.55 -32.34 -44.99
C VAL A 18 23.33 -31.86 -43.77
N LYS A 19 24.67 -31.95 -43.78
CA LYS A 19 25.51 -31.50 -42.65
C LYS A 19 25.39 -30.00 -42.38
N GLY A 20 25.36 -29.18 -43.44
CA GLY A 20 25.14 -27.73 -43.32
C GLY A 20 23.70 -27.34 -42.93
N TRP A 21 22.70 -28.17 -43.24
CA TRP A 21 21.31 -27.96 -42.80
C TRP A 21 21.15 -28.28 -41.30
N VAL A 22 21.68 -29.42 -40.84
CA VAL A 22 21.68 -29.81 -39.42
C VAL A 22 22.47 -28.82 -38.56
N GLN A 23 23.67 -28.40 -38.97
CA GLN A 23 24.46 -27.41 -38.23
C GLN A 23 23.76 -26.04 -38.14
N ARG A 24 23.07 -25.60 -39.20
CA ARG A 24 22.29 -24.36 -39.17
C ARG A 24 21.07 -24.46 -38.26
N GLN A 25 20.39 -25.61 -38.23
CA GLN A 25 19.32 -25.85 -37.28
C GLN A 25 19.82 -25.84 -35.83
N ILE A 26 20.90 -26.56 -35.53
CA ILE A 26 21.48 -26.61 -34.18
C ILE A 26 21.90 -25.20 -33.73
N LYS A 27 22.58 -24.42 -34.57
CA LYS A 27 22.95 -23.04 -34.24
C LYS A 27 21.74 -22.13 -34.03
N ARG A 28 20.70 -22.27 -34.86
CA ARG A 28 19.45 -21.51 -34.74
C ARG A 28 18.71 -21.84 -33.44
N ASP A 29 18.69 -23.10 -33.04
CA ASP A 29 18.02 -23.53 -31.81
C ASP A 29 18.83 -23.16 -30.57
N TRP A 30 20.16 -23.15 -30.64
CA TRP A 30 21.03 -22.57 -29.61
C TRP A 30 20.81 -21.06 -29.43
N VAL A 31 20.70 -20.29 -30.52
CA VAL A 31 20.40 -18.85 -30.44
C VAL A 31 19.06 -18.61 -29.75
N LYS A 32 18.02 -19.39 -30.08
CA LYS A 32 16.71 -19.29 -29.42
C LYS A 32 16.81 -19.61 -27.93
N LEU A 33 17.51 -20.68 -27.56
CA LEU A 33 17.68 -21.06 -26.15
C LEU A 33 18.48 -20.01 -25.37
N SER A 34 19.55 -19.45 -25.96
CA SER A 34 20.32 -18.37 -25.35
C SER A 34 19.50 -17.09 -25.17
N LEU A 35 18.68 -16.73 -26.16
CA LEU A 35 17.79 -15.57 -26.06
C LEU A 35 16.71 -15.77 -24.99
N ALA A 36 16.12 -16.96 -24.93
CA ALA A 36 15.15 -17.32 -23.89
C ALA A 36 15.78 -17.26 -22.49
N GLY A 37 17.01 -17.79 -22.34
CA GLY A 37 17.76 -17.71 -21.08
C GLY A 37 18.05 -16.28 -20.66
N LEU A 38 18.53 -15.44 -21.59
CA LEU A 38 18.82 -14.03 -21.31
C LEU A 38 17.55 -13.25 -20.92
N TRP A 39 16.43 -13.51 -21.61
CA TRP A 39 15.15 -12.89 -21.27
C TRP A 39 14.67 -13.31 -19.87
N LEU A 40 14.79 -14.60 -19.55
CA LEU A 40 14.41 -15.12 -18.24
C LEU A 40 15.29 -14.54 -17.12
N SER A 41 16.61 -14.41 -17.34
CA SER A 41 17.51 -13.74 -16.40
C SER A 41 17.18 -12.24 -16.24
N PHE A 42 16.82 -11.55 -17.32
CA PHE A 42 16.44 -10.13 -17.28
C PHE A 42 15.16 -9.92 -16.45
N VAL A 43 14.14 -10.76 -16.67
CA VAL A 43 12.90 -10.74 -15.89
C VAL A 43 13.18 -11.09 -14.42
N ALA A 44 13.94 -12.15 -14.17
CA ALA A 44 14.29 -12.56 -12.80
C ALA A 44 15.04 -11.45 -12.05
N ALA A 45 15.94 -10.72 -12.71
CA ALA A 45 16.62 -9.57 -12.11
C ALA A 45 15.65 -8.44 -11.76
N HIS A 46 14.71 -8.10 -12.65
CA HIS A 46 13.73 -7.01 -12.41
C HIS A 46 12.73 -7.34 -11.30
N VAL A 47 12.40 -8.62 -11.13
CA VAL A 47 11.58 -9.10 -10.02
C VAL A 47 12.39 -9.10 -8.72
N ALA A 48 13.64 -9.57 -8.76
CA ALA A 48 14.49 -9.64 -7.57
C ALA A 48 14.88 -8.28 -6.99
N THR A 49 14.91 -7.23 -7.83
CA THR A 49 15.28 -5.87 -7.40
C THR A 49 14.08 -4.95 -7.16
N ASP A 50 12.85 -5.47 -7.25
CA ASP A 50 11.62 -4.68 -7.15
C ASP A 50 11.65 -3.40 -8.01
N SER A 51 12.06 -3.54 -9.28
CA SER A 51 12.27 -2.40 -10.16
C SER A 51 10.96 -1.64 -10.46
N LEU A 52 11.06 -0.33 -10.77
CA LEU A 52 9.90 0.52 -11.08
C LEU A 52 8.92 -0.07 -12.12
N PRO A 53 9.37 -0.69 -13.24
CA PRO A 53 8.45 -1.33 -14.19
C PRO A 53 7.65 -2.48 -13.58
N THR A 54 8.27 -3.27 -12.68
CA THR A 54 7.60 -4.35 -11.95
C THR A 54 6.52 -3.79 -11.04
N GLN A 55 6.85 -2.77 -10.24
CA GLN A 55 5.89 -2.10 -9.35
C GLN A 55 4.72 -1.48 -10.13
N LEU A 56 4.97 -0.86 -11.28
CA LEU A 56 3.91 -0.29 -12.13
C LEU A 56 3.01 -1.37 -12.73
N LEU A 57 3.59 -2.48 -13.18
CA LEU A 57 2.83 -3.61 -13.69
C LEU A 57 1.96 -4.23 -12.58
N GLU A 58 2.53 -4.43 -11.39
CA GLU A 58 1.82 -4.93 -10.22
C GLU A 58 0.63 -4.03 -9.86
N ARG A 59 0.83 -2.72 -9.71
CA ARG A 59 -0.24 -1.76 -9.40
C ARG A 59 -1.36 -1.77 -10.45
N ARG A 60 -0.99 -1.90 -11.74
CA ARG A 60 -1.98 -2.04 -12.83
C ARG A 60 -2.76 -3.34 -12.74
N LEU A 61 -2.10 -4.46 -12.45
CA LEU A 61 -2.75 -5.76 -12.29
C LEU A 61 -3.68 -5.76 -11.06
N GLN A 62 -3.28 -5.13 -9.95
CA GLN A 62 -4.12 -4.93 -8.77
C GLN A 62 -5.38 -4.12 -9.13
N THR A 63 -5.21 -3.00 -9.86
CA THR A 63 -6.34 -2.18 -10.32
C THR A 63 -7.29 -2.97 -11.20
N LEU A 64 -6.76 -3.68 -12.20
CA LEU A 64 -7.56 -4.54 -13.09
C LEU A 64 -8.31 -5.63 -12.31
N PHE A 65 -7.68 -6.21 -11.29
CA PHE A 65 -8.34 -7.20 -10.43
C PHE A 65 -9.53 -6.60 -9.68
N PHE A 66 -9.42 -5.38 -9.15
CA PHE A 66 -10.55 -4.68 -8.51
C PHE A 66 -11.65 -4.33 -9.50
N GLU A 67 -11.30 -3.89 -10.72
CA GLU A 67 -12.27 -3.61 -11.77
C GLU A 67 -13.03 -4.87 -12.22
N ILE A 68 -12.33 -5.99 -12.40
CA ILE A 68 -12.93 -7.29 -12.78
C ILE A 68 -13.80 -7.84 -11.64
N ARG A 69 -13.33 -7.74 -10.38
CA ARG A 69 -14.12 -8.12 -9.20
C ARG A 69 -15.42 -7.31 -9.11
N GLY A 70 -15.38 -6.05 -9.55
CA GLY A 70 -16.50 -5.13 -9.51
C GLY A 70 -16.79 -4.58 -8.10
N PRO A 71 -17.83 -3.73 -7.96
CA PRO A 71 -18.19 -3.12 -6.70
C PRO A 71 -18.56 -4.17 -5.64
N ALA A 72 -18.01 -4.03 -4.44
CA ALA A 72 -18.45 -4.80 -3.28
C ALA A 72 -19.66 -4.11 -2.65
N VAL A 73 -20.64 -4.90 -2.17
CA VAL A 73 -21.74 -4.35 -1.37
C VAL A 73 -21.16 -3.87 -0.04
N THR A 74 -21.36 -2.59 0.27
CA THR A 74 -20.96 -2.03 1.56
C THR A 74 -21.77 -2.68 2.67
N PRO A 75 -21.14 -3.22 3.72
CA PRO A 75 -21.87 -3.71 4.89
C PRO A 75 -22.73 -2.59 5.48
N ASN A 76 -24.00 -2.89 5.78
CA ASN A 76 -24.94 -1.89 6.31
C ASN A 76 -24.67 -1.52 7.78
N ASP A 77 -23.73 -2.20 8.43
CA ASP A 77 -23.37 -2.03 9.83
C ASP A 77 -22.00 -1.35 10.05
N ILE A 78 -21.38 -0.87 8.97
CA ILE A 78 -20.17 -0.07 9.01
C ILE A 78 -20.48 1.34 8.50
N ILE A 79 -20.18 2.34 9.32
CA ILE A 79 -20.32 3.75 8.99
C ILE A 79 -18.92 4.36 8.96
N ILE A 80 -18.56 5.00 7.85
CA ILE A 80 -17.33 5.78 7.73
C ILE A 80 -17.71 7.23 7.99
N LEU A 81 -17.25 7.76 9.14
CA LEU A 81 -17.31 9.19 9.42
C LEU A 81 -16.04 9.84 8.86
N ALA A 82 -16.16 10.44 7.67
CA ALA A 82 -15.04 11.08 7.01
C ALA A 82 -14.69 12.43 7.66
N MET A 83 -13.40 12.75 7.70
CA MET A 83 -12.90 14.09 7.95
C MET A 83 -12.42 14.67 6.63
N ASP A 84 -13.04 15.76 6.19
CA ASP A 84 -12.81 16.40 4.90
C ASP A 84 -12.65 17.93 5.04
N ASP A 85 -12.52 18.62 3.91
CA ASP A 85 -12.33 20.06 3.86
C ASP A 85 -13.47 20.83 4.56
N GLU A 86 -14.71 20.35 4.45
CA GLU A 86 -15.88 20.92 5.14
C GLU A 86 -15.77 20.76 6.67
N SER A 87 -15.27 19.61 7.11
CA SER A 87 -15.01 19.34 8.53
C SER A 87 -13.94 20.28 9.09
N PHE A 88 -12.85 20.51 8.35
CA PHE A 88 -11.81 21.47 8.75
C PHE A 88 -12.29 22.94 8.70
N GLY A 89 -13.21 23.24 7.81
CA GLY A 89 -13.84 24.56 7.69
C GLY A 89 -14.68 24.97 8.91
N GLN A 90 -15.13 24.01 9.73
CA GLN A 90 -15.97 24.29 10.91
C GLN A 90 -15.32 25.22 11.94
N ALA A 91 -13.98 25.24 11.98
CA ALA A 91 -13.23 26.15 12.84
C ALA A 91 -13.52 27.63 12.56
N GLU A 92 -13.94 27.98 11.33
CA GLU A 92 -14.27 29.36 10.97
C GLU A 92 -15.55 29.84 11.64
N TYR A 93 -16.58 28.98 11.76
CA TYR A 93 -17.81 29.34 12.49
C TYR A 93 -17.49 29.70 13.95
N TYR A 94 -16.63 28.92 14.61
CA TYR A 94 -16.16 29.25 15.96
C TYR A 94 -15.46 30.61 16.04
N ARG A 95 -14.65 30.98 15.04
CA ARG A 95 -13.97 32.29 15.01
C ARG A 95 -14.94 33.45 14.82
N THR A 96 -16.05 33.25 14.10
CA THR A 96 -17.05 34.30 13.87
C THR A 96 -17.84 34.65 15.13
N ASP A 97 -18.27 33.64 15.90
CA ASP A 97 -19.01 33.81 17.15
C ASP A 97 -18.67 32.68 18.14
N PRO A 98 -17.64 32.85 18.99
CA PRO A 98 -17.22 31.83 19.95
C PRO A 98 -18.28 31.45 20.98
N GLU A 99 -19.19 32.37 21.32
CA GLU A 99 -20.25 32.08 22.31
C GLU A 99 -21.32 31.18 21.69
N GLN A 100 -21.78 31.52 20.48
CA GLN A 100 -22.77 30.72 19.75
C GLN A 100 -22.23 29.32 19.39
N TYR A 101 -20.97 29.24 18.96
CA TYR A 101 -20.35 28.00 18.46
C TYR A 101 -19.36 27.37 19.44
N SER A 102 -19.53 27.59 20.75
CA SER A 102 -18.64 27.06 21.80
C SER A 102 -18.36 25.55 21.73
N HIS A 103 -19.30 24.75 21.21
CA HIS A 103 -19.13 23.32 21.00
C HIS A 103 -18.09 22.94 19.93
N LEU A 104 -17.71 23.89 19.07
CA LEU A 104 -16.65 23.72 18.06
C LEU A 104 -15.26 24.12 18.58
N ALA A 105 -15.14 24.60 19.82
CA ALA A 105 -13.86 25.02 20.39
C ALA A 105 -12.75 23.95 20.28
N PRO A 106 -12.99 22.63 20.49
CA PRO A 106 -11.97 21.59 20.31
C PRO A 106 -11.46 21.44 18.86
N LEU A 107 -12.21 21.95 17.88
CA LEU A 107 -11.91 21.87 16.45
C LEU A 107 -11.26 23.15 15.90
N ALA A 108 -11.02 24.17 16.73
CA ALA A 108 -10.63 25.51 16.30
C ALA A 108 -9.24 25.62 15.63
N GLY A 109 -8.34 24.68 15.92
CA GLY A 109 -6.96 24.65 15.42
C GLY A 109 -6.62 23.40 14.63
N THR A 110 -5.39 23.31 14.13
CA THR A 110 -4.86 22.10 13.47
C THR A 110 -3.52 21.72 14.09
N PRO A 111 -3.30 20.48 14.56
CA PRO A 111 -4.29 19.38 14.63
C PRO A 111 -5.45 19.67 15.59
N TRP A 112 -6.57 18.94 15.48
CA TRP A 112 -7.67 19.05 16.44
C TRP A 112 -7.25 18.58 17.84
N GLN A 113 -7.91 19.12 18.86
CA GLN A 113 -7.68 18.71 20.25
C GLN A 113 -8.08 17.25 20.46
N ARG A 114 -7.36 16.51 21.32
CA ARG A 114 -7.70 15.15 21.74
C ARG A 114 -9.10 15.09 22.35
N GLN A 115 -9.53 16.16 23.03
CA GLN A 115 -10.89 16.32 23.51
C GLN A 115 -11.96 16.19 22.40
N ALA A 116 -11.69 16.65 21.18
CA ALA A 116 -12.63 16.51 20.06
C ALA A 116 -12.90 15.04 19.72
N HIS A 117 -11.83 14.25 19.67
CA HIS A 117 -11.89 12.81 19.42
C HIS A 117 -12.56 12.07 20.57
N ALA A 118 -12.29 12.48 21.81
CA ALA A 118 -12.92 11.95 23.01
C ALA A 118 -14.45 12.11 22.95
N ILE A 119 -14.93 13.33 22.64
CA ILE A 119 -16.36 13.64 22.47
C ILE A 119 -16.98 12.80 21.35
N ALA A 120 -16.29 12.65 20.21
CA ALA A 120 -16.79 11.85 19.09
C ALA A 120 -16.97 10.38 19.47
N ILE A 121 -15.97 9.78 20.13
CA ILE A 121 -16.04 8.40 20.62
C ILE A 121 -17.23 8.20 21.56
N GLU A 122 -17.36 9.05 22.58
CA GLU A 122 -18.47 8.96 23.54
C GLU A 122 -19.81 9.03 22.84
N ARG A 123 -20.04 10.03 21.99
CA ARG A 123 -21.30 10.20 21.28
C ARG A 123 -21.63 9.01 20.38
N LEU A 124 -20.65 8.46 19.68
CA LEU A 124 -20.87 7.30 18.80
C LEU A 124 -21.24 6.05 19.62
N LEU A 125 -20.53 5.79 20.72
CA LEU A 125 -20.80 4.64 21.57
C LEU A 125 -22.13 4.78 22.33
N GLU A 126 -22.46 5.98 22.80
CA GLU A 126 -23.75 6.30 23.43
C GLU A 126 -24.91 6.19 22.43
N ALA A 127 -24.68 6.52 21.16
CA ALA A 127 -25.64 6.32 20.08
C ALA A 127 -25.80 4.84 19.66
N GLY A 128 -25.02 3.92 20.25
CA GLY A 128 -25.15 2.48 20.05
C GLY A 128 -24.14 1.87 19.07
N ALA A 129 -23.07 2.58 18.71
CA ALA A 129 -21.97 1.97 17.98
C ALA A 129 -21.38 0.80 18.79
N ARG A 130 -21.19 -0.35 18.14
CA ARG A 130 -20.59 -1.53 18.78
C ARG A 130 -19.09 -1.36 19.02
N ALA A 131 -18.41 -0.65 18.14
CA ALA A 131 -17.01 -0.29 18.23
C ALA A 131 -16.73 0.99 17.44
N VAL A 132 -15.63 1.67 17.75
CA VAL A 132 -15.16 2.87 17.04
C VAL A 132 -13.68 2.69 16.71
N ALA A 133 -13.32 2.79 15.43
CA ALA A 133 -11.93 2.78 14.98
C ALA A 133 -11.52 4.20 14.58
N LEU A 134 -10.43 4.71 15.17
CA LEU A 134 -9.87 6.01 14.86
C LEU A 134 -8.65 5.83 13.95
N ASP A 135 -8.84 6.14 12.68
CA ASP A 135 -7.76 6.21 11.69
C ASP A 135 -7.03 7.57 11.77
N ILE A 136 -6.47 7.87 12.94
CA ILE A 136 -5.76 9.11 13.23
C ILE A 136 -4.49 8.76 14.00
N LEU A 137 -3.34 9.14 13.46
CA LEU A 137 -2.06 8.87 14.09
C LEU A 137 -1.85 9.78 15.30
N MET A 138 -1.81 9.16 16.48
CA MET A 138 -1.66 9.85 17.77
C MET A 138 -0.42 9.33 18.51
N PHE A 139 0.76 9.36 17.89
CA PHE A 139 1.99 8.78 18.46
C PHE A 139 2.76 9.71 19.42
N SER A 140 2.40 11.00 19.46
CA SER A 140 3.03 12.02 20.31
C SER A 140 2.04 12.68 21.26
N GLN A 141 2.59 13.34 22.28
CA GLN A 141 1.84 14.24 23.17
C GLN A 141 1.06 15.29 22.38
N SER A 142 -0.07 15.72 22.94
CA SER A 142 -0.86 16.81 22.39
C SER A 142 -0.09 18.14 22.45
N SER A 143 -0.21 18.94 21.38
CA SER A 143 0.26 20.33 21.35
C SER A 143 -0.53 21.26 22.28
N TYR A 144 -1.68 20.81 22.78
CA TYR A 144 -2.53 21.54 23.72
C TYR A 144 -2.21 21.22 25.19
N GLY A 145 -1.21 20.37 25.42
CA GLY A 145 -0.69 20.04 26.74
C GLY A 145 -1.35 18.80 27.38
N PRO A 146 -0.88 18.40 28.58
CA PRO A 146 -1.24 17.11 29.17
C PRO A 146 -2.73 16.95 29.50
N ALA A 147 -3.44 18.05 29.78
CA ALA A 147 -4.87 18.01 30.07
C ALA A 147 -5.70 17.54 28.86
N ASP A 148 -5.26 17.88 27.64
CA ASP A 148 -5.91 17.43 26.42
C ASP A 148 -5.68 15.93 26.19
N ASP A 149 -4.44 15.45 26.38
CA ASP A 149 -4.16 14.01 26.35
C ASP A 149 -4.99 13.24 27.40
N GLN A 150 -5.14 13.81 28.61
CA GLN A 150 -5.96 13.22 29.66
C GLN A 150 -7.43 13.10 29.26
N ALA A 151 -7.99 14.10 28.56
CA ALA A 151 -9.39 14.08 28.12
C ALA A 151 -9.70 12.86 27.24
N LEU A 152 -8.79 12.48 26.34
CA LEU A 152 -8.94 11.27 25.55
C LEU A 152 -8.64 10.01 26.38
N ALA A 153 -7.59 10.03 27.21
CA ALA A 153 -7.25 8.90 28.07
C ALA A 153 -8.42 8.48 28.99
N ASP A 154 -9.18 9.43 29.53
CA ASP A 154 -10.34 9.18 30.39
C ASP A 154 -11.49 8.48 29.64
N VAL A 155 -11.68 8.79 28.35
CA VAL A 155 -12.66 8.11 27.48
C VAL A 155 -12.17 6.70 27.16
N LEU A 156 -10.90 6.55 26.80
CA LEU A 156 -10.30 5.23 26.52
C LEU A 156 -10.27 4.32 27.75
N ALA A 157 -10.09 4.86 28.96
CA ALA A 157 -10.19 4.09 30.19
C ALA A 157 -11.61 3.53 30.42
N ARG A 158 -12.65 4.25 29.98
CA ARG A 158 -14.05 3.83 30.10
C ARG A 158 -14.53 2.92 28.98
N TYR A 159 -14.00 3.09 27.77
CA TYR A 159 -14.53 2.49 26.54
C TYR A 159 -13.49 1.77 25.68
N GLY A 160 -12.25 1.62 26.15
CA GLY A 160 -11.12 1.13 25.35
C GLY A 160 -11.35 -0.24 24.74
N ASP A 161 -12.11 -1.11 25.41
CA ASP A 161 -12.50 -2.44 24.93
C ASP A 161 -13.33 -2.42 23.62
N ARG A 162 -13.83 -1.24 23.23
CA ARG A 162 -14.60 -1.00 22.01
C ARG A 162 -13.94 0.03 21.09
N VAL A 163 -12.73 0.49 21.40
CA VAL A 163 -12.02 1.51 20.62
C VAL A 163 -10.73 0.93 20.04
N VAL A 164 -10.48 1.21 18.77
CA VAL A 164 -9.23 0.85 18.08
C VAL A 164 -8.51 2.14 17.66
N LEU A 165 -7.23 2.26 18.00
CA LEU A 165 -6.36 3.37 17.57
C LEU A 165 -5.40 2.92 16.47
N ALA A 166 -5.21 3.78 15.46
CA ALA A 166 -4.31 3.52 14.35
C ALA A 166 -2.85 3.37 14.78
N THR A 167 -2.20 2.33 14.25
CA THR A 167 -0.75 2.14 14.28
C THR A 167 -0.17 2.28 12.88
N THR A 168 0.89 3.07 12.72
CA THR A 168 1.59 3.13 11.44
C THR A 168 2.77 2.16 11.43
N ILE A 169 3.01 1.53 10.29
CA ILE A 169 4.14 0.64 10.06
C ILE A 169 5.06 1.34 9.06
N GLY A 170 6.32 1.53 9.41
CA GLY A 170 7.30 2.17 8.54
C GLY A 170 8.64 1.43 8.53
N ASP A 171 9.49 1.78 7.58
CA ASP A 171 10.76 1.11 7.39
C ASP A 171 11.90 1.75 8.19
N ALA A 172 12.50 0.92 9.03
CA ALA A 172 13.75 1.02 9.77
C ALA A 172 15.02 0.77 8.95
N GLU A 173 15.69 1.76 8.35
CA GLU A 173 17.05 1.52 7.83
C GLU A 173 18.03 1.26 8.98
N MET A 174 18.55 0.03 9.06
CA MET A 174 19.58 -0.36 9.99
C MET A 174 20.80 -0.91 9.27
N ARG A 175 21.95 -0.91 9.95
CA ARG A 175 23.20 -1.50 9.44
C ARG A 175 23.08 -2.96 8.99
N GLN A 176 22.05 -3.67 9.45
CA GLN A 176 21.79 -5.08 9.17
C GLN A 176 20.72 -5.28 8.08
N GLY A 177 20.18 -4.19 7.51
CA GLY A 177 19.10 -4.21 6.52
C GLY A 177 17.92 -3.33 6.96
N GLU A 178 16.90 -3.33 6.12
CA GLU A 178 15.62 -2.66 6.38
C GLU A 178 14.78 -3.54 7.32
N MET A 179 14.27 -2.97 8.41
CA MET A 179 13.34 -3.65 9.30
C MET A 179 12.04 -2.88 9.41
N VAL A 180 10.94 -3.62 9.31
CA VAL A 180 9.60 -3.09 9.57
C VAL A 180 9.50 -2.68 11.05
N ARG A 181 9.20 -1.40 11.31
CA ARG A 181 9.04 -0.84 12.65
C ARG A 181 7.63 -0.27 12.84
N PRO A 182 6.81 -0.85 13.72
CA PRO A 182 5.54 -0.23 14.10
C PRO A 182 5.79 1.00 14.98
N THR A 183 5.02 2.06 14.75
CA THR A 183 4.93 3.24 15.61
C THR A 183 3.54 3.23 16.25
N PRO A 184 3.44 2.77 17.50
CA PRO A 184 2.16 2.66 18.18
C PRO A 184 1.63 4.05 18.58
N PRO A 185 0.36 4.13 19.02
CA PRO A 185 -0.18 5.31 19.67
C PRO A 185 0.65 5.76 20.89
N PHE A 186 0.37 6.98 21.32
CA PHE A 186 1.00 7.65 22.44
C PHE A 186 0.95 6.75 23.68
N PRO A 187 2.10 6.41 24.31
CA PRO A 187 2.18 5.32 25.27
C PRO A 187 1.15 5.35 26.41
N PRO A 188 0.80 6.50 27.02
CA PRO A 188 -0.23 6.56 28.06
C PRO A 188 -1.62 6.06 27.63
N PHE A 189 -1.94 6.07 26.33
CA PHE A 189 -3.19 5.48 25.84
C PHE A 189 -3.16 3.95 25.89
N LEU A 190 -1.99 3.34 25.77
CA LEU A 190 -1.81 1.88 25.77
C LEU A 190 -1.94 1.29 27.18
N ASP A 191 -1.88 2.12 28.23
CA ASP A 191 -2.14 1.70 29.60
C ASP A 191 -3.64 1.48 29.88
N THR A 192 -4.51 1.80 28.90
CA THR A 192 -5.95 1.54 28.94
C THR A 192 -6.29 0.20 28.27
N SER A 193 -7.58 -0.19 28.26
CA SER A 193 -8.06 -1.38 27.55
C SER A 193 -8.17 -1.20 26.03
N VAL A 194 -7.63 -0.11 25.47
CA VAL A 194 -7.74 0.23 24.05
C VAL A 194 -7.05 -0.78 23.15
N HIS A 195 -7.67 -1.07 22.02
CA HIS A 195 -7.06 -1.88 20.96
C HIS A 195 -6.21 -1.02 20.02
N ILE A 196 -5.22 -1.64 19.37
CA ILE A 196 -4.42 -1.02 18.33
C ILE A 196 -4.54 -1.84 17.05
N GLY A 197 -4.58 -1.16 15.89
CA GLY A 197 -4.76 -1.80 14.59
C GLY A 197 -4.28 -0.95 13.44
#